data_AF-A0A5B8KYD1-F1
#
_entry.id   AF-A0A5B8KYD1-F1
#
_cell.length_a   1.000
_cell.length_b   1.000
_cell.length_c   1.000
_cell.angle_alpha   90.00
_cell.angle_beta   90.00
_cell.angle_gamma   90.00
#
_symmetry.space_group_name_H-M   'P 1'
#
loop_
_entity.id
_entity.type
_entity.pdbx_description
1 polymer ?
#
loop_
_entity_poly.entity_id
_entity_poly.type
_entity_poly.pdbx_seq_one_letter_code
_entity_poly.pdbx_strand_id
1 'polypeptide(L)' 'MLARPEKFRCVECGLPYDADGFHRHGTEDGPAYWCDRGVLCSPQCSLAHFRRREAEGTLPTRPADDPFDVFGP' A
#
# COMPACT_ATOMS: atom_id res chain seq x y z
N MET A 1 13.53 12.25 -7.17
CA MET A 1 14.08 11.87 -5.86
C MET A 1 13.15 10.82 -5.25
N LEU A 2 13.55 9.55 -5.29
CA LEU A 2 12.74 8.42 -4.81
C LEU A 2 12.47 8.59 -3.31
N ALA A 3 11.19 8.65 -2.93
CA ALA A 3 10.77 8.67 -1.54
C ALA A 3 11.37 7.45 -0.83
N ARG A 4 12.17 7.71 0.20
CA ARG A 4 13.07 6.71 0.77
C ARG A 4 12.30 5.48 1.28
N PRO A 5 12.67 4.25 0.85
CA PRO A 5 11.97 3.01 1.21
C PRO A 5 11.92 2.73 2.72
N GLU A 6 12.82 3.35 3.49
CA GLU A 6 12.90 3.36 4.96
C GLU A 6 11.66 3.94 5.68
N LYS A 7 10.70 4.56 4.97
CA LYS A 7 9.46 5.11 5.58
C LYS A 7 8.17 4.36 5.25
N PHE A 8 8.16 3.45 4.29
CA PHE A 8 6.92 2.74 3.97
C PHE A 8 6.68 1.65 5.01
N ARG A 9 5.56 1.75 5.71
CA ARG A 9 5.07 0.69 6.60
C ARG A 9 3.66 0.36 6.15
N CYS A 10 3.26 -0.89 6.31
CA CYS A 10 1.90 -1.29 6.07
C CYS A 10 0.95 -0.42 6.90
N VAL A 11 0.00 0.25 6.26
CA VAL A 11 -0.96 1.13 6.96
C VAL A 11 -1.90 0.35 7.87
N GLU A 12 -2.00 -0.97 7.70
CA GLU A 12 -2.87 -1.83 8.49
C GLU A 12 -2.20 -2.45 9.71
N CYS A 13 -1.00 -3.00 9.54
CA CYS A 13 -0.31 -3.76 10.59
C CYS A 13 1.04 -3.13 11.00
N GLY A 14 1.50 -2.09 10.32
CA GLY A 14 2.77 -1.43 10.61
C GLY A 14 4.02 -2.16 10.13
N LEU A 15 3.89 -3.27 9.41
CA LEU A 15 5.03 -4.06 8.91
C LEU A 15 5.95 -3.19 8.03
N PRO A 16 7.27 -3.15 8.31
CA PRO A 16 8.22 -2.40 7.50
C PRO A 16 8.27 -2.89 6.06
N TYR A 17 8.34 -1.96 5.12
CA TYR A 17 8.69 -2.22 3.73
C TYR A 17 10.11 -2.80 3.70
N ASP A 18 10.28 -3.98 3.08
CA ASP A 18 11.48 -4.85 3.11
C ASP A 18 11.51 -5.93 4.21
N ALA A 19 10.56 -5.96 5.15
CA ALA A 19 10.46 -7.08 6.08
C ALA A 19 9.95 -8.37 5.42
N ASP A 20 10.32 -9.51 5.99
CA ASP A 20 9.78 -10.81 5.60
C ASP A 20 8.24 -10.80 5.73
N GLY A 21 7.55 -11.27 4.69
CA GLY A 21 6.09 -11.19 4.59
C GLY A 21 5.55 -9.91 3.96
N PHE A 22 6.40 -8.97 3.52
CA PHE A 22 5.96 -7.86 2.66
C PHE A 22 5.94 -8.28 1.19
N HIS A 23 4.73 -8.42 0.63
CA HIS A 23 4.51 -8.75 -0.76
C HIS A 23 4.88 -7.57 -1.67
N ARG A 24 5.83 -7.81 -2.58
CA ARG A 24 6.31 -6.85 -3.58
C ARG A 24 5.98 -7.37 -4.98
N HIS A 25 5.67 -6.45 -5.89
CA HIS A 25 5.50 -6.78 -7.31
C HIS A 25 6.87 -6.63 -7.96
N GLY A 26 7.48 -7.73 -8.40
CA GLY A 26 8.87 -7.71 -8.88
C GLY A 26 9.88 -7.25 -7.80
N THR A 27 11.18 -7.34 -8.08
CA THR A 27 12.20 -6.71 -7.23
C THR A 27 12.34 -5.21 -7.47
N GLU A 28 11.80 -4.70 -8.59
CA GLU A 28 11.96 -3.30 -9.03
C GLU A 28 10.64 -2.49 -9.04
N ASP A 29 9.47 -3.14 -9.15
CA ASP A 29 8.16 -2.47 -9.27
C ASP A 29 7.44 -2.22 -7.92
N GLY A 30 8.19 -2.23 -6.81
CA GLY A 30 7.74 -1.84 -5.46
C GLY A 30 6.55 -2.60 -4.84
N PRO A 31 5.67 -1.97 -4.00
CA PRO A 31 4.65 -2.69 -3.24
C PRO A 31 3.58 -3.31 -4.15
N ALA A 32 3.23 -4.58 -3.91
CA ALA A 32 2.16 -5.23 -4.66
C ALA A 32 0.75 -4.71 -4.32
N TYR A 33 0.59 -4.03 -3.17
CA TYR A 33 -0.70 -3.53 -2.68
C TYR A 33 -0.56 -2.13 -2.11
N TRP A 34 -1.49 -1.24 -2.46
CA TRP A 34 -1.55 0.14 -1.99
C TRP A 34 -2.99 0.65 -1.89
N CYS A 35 -3.16 1.79 -1.23
CA CYS A 35 -4.40 2.55 -1.14
C CYS A 35 -4.09 4.06 -1.08
N ASP A 36 -5.14 4.89 -0.98
CA ASP A 36 -5.02 6.35 -0.85
C ASP A 36 -4.23 6.79 0.39
N ARG A 37 -4.08 5.91 1.38
CA ARG A 37 -3.39 6.17 2.65
C ARG A 37 -1.95 5.66 2.71
N GLY A 38 -1.51 4.89 1.70
CA GLY A 38 -0.16 4.33 1.66
C GLY A 38 -0.14 2.88 1.18
N VAL A 39 0.83 2.10 1.66
CA VAL A 39 1.10 0.74 1.17
C VAL A 39 0.55 -0.33 2.10
N LEU A 40 0.30 -1.51 1.55
CA LEU A 40 -0.20 -2.69 2.25
C LEU A 40 0.77 -3.86 2.01
N CYS A 41 1.11 -4.58 3.08
CA CYS A 41 2.13 -5.63 2.96
C CYS A 41 1.62 -6.93 2.34
N SER A 42 0.31 -7.16 2.24
CA SER A 42 -0.24 -8.44 1.79
C SER A 42 -1.71 -8.30 1.36
N PRO A 43 -2.25 -9.26 0.58
CA PRO A 43 -3.67 -9.24 0.23
C PRO A 43 -4.58 -9.39 1.46
N GLN A 44 -4.09 -10.05 2.52
CA GLN A 44 -4.80 -10.12 3.81
C GLN A 44 -4.95 -8.73 4.45
N CYS A 45 -3.88 -7.94 4.49
CA CYS A 45 -3.95 -6.56 4.98
C CYS A 45 -4.84 -5.70 4.07
N SER A 46 -4.80 -5.89 2.76
CA SER A 46 -5.69 -5.17 1.84
C SER A 46 -7.18 -5.40 2.14
N LEU A 47 -7.58 -6.66 2.33
CA LEU A 47 -8.95 -7.00 2.69
C LEU A 47 -9.33 -6.51 4.10
N ALA A 48 -8.41 -6.59 5.06
CA ALA A 48 -8.62 -6.07 6.41
C ALA A 48 -8.83 -4.54 6.39
N HIS A 49 -8.03 -3.82 5.60
CA HIS A 49 -8.17 -2.39 5.38
C HIS A 49 -9.54 -2.04 4.83
N PHE A 50 -9.94 -2.73 3.75
CA PHE A 50 -11.24 -2.50 3.12
C PHE A 50 -12.39 -2.66 4.12
N ARG A 51 -12.42 -3.77 4.86
CA ARG A 51 -13.47 -4.05 5.86
C ARG A 51 -13.51 -3.03 6.99
N ARG A 52 -12.33 -2.57 7.46
CA ARG A 52 -12.25 -1.51 8.47
C ARG A 52 -12.87 -0.22 7.95
N ARG A 53 -12.48 0.19 6.74
CA ARG A 53 -12.94 1.43 6.10
C ARG A 53 -14.44 1.38 5.79
N GLU A 54 -14.95 0.20 5.42
CA GLU A 54 -16.38 -0.07 5.26
C GLU A 54 -17.13 0.13 6.57
N ALA A 55 -16.66 -0.48 7.66
CA ALA A 55 -17.28 -0.33 8.99
C ALA A 55 -17.23 1.12 9.51
N GLU A 56 -16.16 1.86 9.19
CA GLU A 56 -16.03 3.27 9.52
C GLU A 56 -16.86 4.19 8.60
N GLY A 57 -17.40 3.68 7.49
CA GLY A 57 -18.11 4.48 6.49
C GLY A 57 -17.19 5.44 5.72
N THR A 58 -15.91 5.09 5.58
CA THR A 58 -14.87 5.96 5.04
C THR A 58 -14.24 5.44 3.75
N LEU A 59 -14.88 4.48 3.08
CA LEU A 59 -14.43 3.95 1.79
C LEU A 59 -14.24 5.07 0.75
N PRO A 60 -13.16 5.03 -0.05
CA PRO A 60 -12.94 6.01 -1.10
C PRO A 60 -13.96 5.83 -2.24
N THR A 61 -14.34 6.93 -2.88
CA THR A 61 -15.29 6.94 -4.01
C THR A 61 -14.61 6.75 -5.37
N ARG A 62 -13.28 6.81 -5.41
CA ARG A 62 -12.46 6.54 -6.59
C ARG A 62 -11.33 5.56 -6.22
N PRO A 63 -10.81 4.78 -7.17
CA PRO A 63 -9.61 3.98 -6.96
C PRO A 63 -8.44 4.86 -6.50
N ALA A 64 -7.55 4.28 -5.67
CA ALA A 64 -6.29 4.93 -5.34
C ALA A 64 -5.47 5.12 -6.63
N ASP A 65 -4.82 6.28 -6.75
CA ASP A 65 -3.88 6.51 -7.85
C ASP A 65 -2.78 5.45 -7.81
N ASP A 66 -2.28 5.08 -8.98
CA ASP A 66 -1.15 4.17 -9.08
C ASP A 66 0.11 4.90 -8.55
N PRO A 67 0.81 4.35 -7.54
CA PRO A 67 1.97 4.99 -6.93
C PRO A 67 3.16 5.11 -7.89
N PHE A 68 3.12 4.46 -9.05
CA PHE A 68 4.12 4.53 -10.11
C PHE A 68 3.70 5.43 -11.28
N ASP A 69 2.41 5.66 -11.48
CA ASP A 69 1.90 6.54 -12.54
C ASP A 69 2.11 8.05 -12.23
N VAL A 70 2.40 8.39 -10.97
CA VAL A 70 2.84 9.75 -10.59
C VAL A 70 4.24 10.11 -11.12
N PHE A 71 4.97 9.16 -11.72
CA PHE A 71 6.16 9.40 -12.52
C PHE A 71 5.85 9.26 -14.01
N GLY A 72 4.94 10.09 -14.53
CA GLY A 72 4.86 10.34 -15.98
C GLY A 72 6.21 10.82 -16.55
N PRO A 73 6.43 10.68 -17.87
CA PRO A 73 7.75 10.71 -18.53
C PRO A 73 8.62 11.94 -18.22
#